data_AF-A0A965DCY4-F1
#
_entry.id   AF-A0A965DCY4-F1
#
_cell.length_a   1.000
_cell.length_b   1.000
_cell.length_c   1.000
_cell.angle_alpha   90.00
_cell.angle_beta   90.00
_cell.angle_gamma   90.00
#
_symmetry.space_group_name_H-M   'P 1'
#
loop_
_entity.id
_entity.type
_entity.pdbx_description
1 polymer ?
#
loop_
_entity_poly.entity_id
_entity_poly.type
_entity_poly.pdbx_seq_one_letter_code
_entity_poly.pdbx_strand_id
1 'polypeptide(L)'
;MTLIDLDQVAESNVNRQIHALTETLGMAKVEALRLRVASIHPGCDVQVIEDFVTPENVEALLPQDAQVVIDACDQWAAKLSLVTLCKARHTALITVGAAGGKMQPQLVRVADLSEVTHDPLLAKLRREVRLALHLPHPDHIGLTCVFSQEKVRADQSCEVGESQQSHDLSCHGYGSFVGVTATFGLVAASCAIQSLLHQKP
;
A
#
# COMPACT_ATOMS: atom_id res chain seq x y z
N MET A 1 1.36 14.94 -8.56
CA MET A 1 1.14 13.62 -7.92
C MET A 1 1.80 12.57 -8.80
N THR A 2 2.50 11.59 -8.23
CA THR A 2 3.16 10.52 -9.01
C THR A 2 2.56 9.18 -8.64
N LEU A 3 2.19 8.37 -9.64
CA LEU A 3 1.66 7.01 -9.48
C LEU A 3 2.69 6.01 -10.00
N ILE A 4 2.99 4.97 -9.23
CA ILE A 4 4.00 3.95 -9.54
C ILE A 4 3.33 2.57 -9.41
N ASP A 5 3.13 1.88 -10.53
CA ASP A 5 2.58 0.51 -10.59
C ASP A 5 2.83 -0.04 -12.00
N LEU A 6 3.26 -1.31 -12.14
CA LEU A 6 3.50 -1.97 -13.43
C LEU A 6 2.29 -2.82 -13.88
N ASP A 7 1.31 -3.06 -13.01
CA ASP A 7 0.20 -3.94 -13.33
C ASP A 7 -0.80 -3.31 -14.32
N GLN A 8 -1.53 -4.20 -14.99
CA GLN A 8 -2.70 -3.86 -15.78
C GLN A 8 -4.00 -4.12 -15.00
N VAL A 9 -5.07 -3.44 -15.40
CA VAL A 9 -6.41 -3.65 -14.88
C VAL A 9 -6.93 -5.02 -15.31
N ALA A 10 -7.27 -5.87 -14.34
CA ALA A 10 -7.84 -7.20 -14.58
C ALA A 10 -9.28 -7.32 -14.06
N GLU A 11 -10.07 -8.24 -14.61
CA GLU A 11 -11.44 -8.52 -14.14
C GLU A 11 -11.48 -8.91 -12.65
N SER A 12 -10.46 -9.64 -12.19
CA SER A 12 -10.32 -10.03 -10.79
C SER A 12 -10.17 -8.85 -9.84
N ASN A 13 -9.98 -7.61 -10.33
CA ASN A 13 -9.83 -6.40 -9.53
C ASN A 13 -11.16 -5.68 -9.24
N VAL A 14 -12.24 -6.00 -9.97
CA VAL A 14 -13.54 -5.30 -9.91
C VAL A 14 -14.12 -5.23 -8.49
N ASN A 15 -13.87 -6.24 -7.66
CA ASN A 15 -14.38 -6.29 -6.28
C ASN A 15 -13.70 -5.31 -5.30
N ARG A 16 -12.58 -4.66 -5.67
CA ARG A 16 -11.76 -3.90 -4.72
C ARG A 16 -10.97 -2.71 -5.27
N GLN A 17 -10.94 -2.49 -6.58
CA GLN A 17 -10.16 -1.41 -7.22
C GLN A 17 -11.07 -0.48 -8.02
N ILE A 18 -10.97 0.82 -7.76
CA ILE A 18 -11.86 1.84 -8.33
C ILE A 18 -11.70 2.03 -9.85
N HIS A 19 -10.54 1.67 -10.39
CA HIS A 19 -10.23 1.78 -11.81
C HIS A 19 -10.53 0.49 -12.59
N ALA A 20 -11.15 -0.53 -11.96
CA ALA A 20 -11.53 -1.76 -12.61
C ALA A 20 -12.95 -1.66 -13.19
N LEU A 21 -13.08 -0.94 -14.29
CA LEU A 21 -14.30 -0.82 -15.09
C LEU A 21 -14.16 -1.58 -16.41
N THR A 22 -15.28 -1.91 -17.06
CA THR A 22 -15.31 -2.59 -18.36
C THR A 22 -14.45 -1.88 -19.40
N GLU A 23 -14.51 -0.55 -19.43
CA GLU A 23 -13.83 0.30 -20.40
C GLU A 23 -12.31 0.39 -20.17
N THR A 24 -11.85 0.00 -18.98
CA THR A 24 -10.46 0.13 -18.56
C THR A 24 -9.72 -1.20 -18.46
N LEU A 25 -10.40 -2.33 -18.71
CA LEU A 25 -9.77 -3.65 -18.69
C LEU A 25 -8.59 -3.72 -19.66
N GLY A 26 -7.46 -4.26 -19.20
CA GLY A 26 -6.21 -4.37 -19.98
C GLY A 26 -5.39 -3.08 -20.06
N MET A 27 -5.89 -1.93 -19.57
CA MET A 27 -5.07 -0.73 -19.46
C MET A 27 -4.06 -0.85 -18.31
N ALA A 28 -2.93 -0.14 -18.39
CA ALA A 28 -2.06 0.04 -17.22
C ALA A 28 -2.86 0.71 -16.09
N LYS A 29 -2.73 0.22 -14.84
CA LYS A 29 -3.49 0.74 -13.69
C LYS A 29 -3.20 2.21 -13.44
N VAL A 30 -1.93 2.61 -13.54
CA VAL A 30 -1.51 4.00 -13.38
C VAL A 30 -2.16 4.91 -14.42
N GLU A 31 -2.36 4.42 -15.65
CA GLU A 31 -2.99 5.20 -16.71
C GLU A 31 -4.50 5.33 -16.54
N ALA A 32 -5.18 4.24 -16.15
CA ALA A 32 -6.59 4.29 -15.78
C ALA A 32 -6.85 5.31 -14.67
N LEU A 33 -5.97 5.34 -13.66
CA LEU A 33 -6.04 6.31 -12.56
C LEU A 33 -5.71 7.73 -13.01
N ARG A 34 -4.70 7.94 -13.87
CA ARG A 34 -4.38 9.27 -14.41
C ARG A 34 -5.57 9.89 -15.15
N LEU A 35 -6.21 9.13 -16.03
CA LEU A 35 -7.42 9.59 -16.75
C LEU A 35 -8.56 9.94 -15.80
N ARG A 36 -8.76 9.12 -14.76
CA ARG A 36 -9.76 9.36 -13.74
C ARG A 36 -9.47 10.64 -12.95
N VAL A 37 -8.21 10.86 -12.54
CA VAL A 37 -7.81 12.08 -11.80
C VAL A 37 -7.99 13.32 -12.66
N ALA A 38 -7.60 13.28 -13.94
CA ALA A 38 -7.83 14.38 -14.87
C ALA A 38 -9.32 14.73 -15.01
N SER A 39 -10.20 13.74 -14.96
CA SER A 39 -11.66 13.94 -14.97
C SER A 39 -12.21 14.57 -13.68
N ILE A 40 -11.52 14.39 -12.56
CA ILE A 40 -11.88 14.98 -11.26
C ILE A 40 -11.32 16.39 -11.12
N HIS A 41 -10.04 16.58 -11.44
CA HIS A 41 -9.35 17.86 -11.37
C HIS A 41 -8.34 17.99 -12.52
N PRO A 42 -8.71 18.69 -13.61
CA PRO A 42 -7.83 18.84 -14.79
C PRO A 42 -6.52 19.60 -14.52
N GLY A 43 -6.44 20.35 -13.41
CA GLY A 43 -5.24 21.08 -13.01
C GLY A 43 -4.26 20.24 -12.18
N CYS A 44 -4.61 19.00 -11.84
CA CYS A 44 -3.70 18.11 -11.13
C CYS A 44 -2.69 17.52 -12.12
N ASP A 45 -1.41 17.88 -11.95
CA ASP A 45 -0.33 17.23 -12.70
C ASP A 45 -0.09 15.82 -12.14
N VAL A 46 -0.33 14.81 -12.97
CA VAL A 46 -0.20 13.40 -12.62
C VAL A 46 0.86 12.75 -13.49
N GLN A 47 1.97 12.40 -12.86
CA GLN A 47 3.05 11.63 -13.46
C GLN A 47 2.80 10.14 -13.22
N VAL A 48 3.08 9.31 -14.22
CA VAL A 48 2.92 7.85 -14.12
C VAL A 48 4.26 7.19 -14.38
N ILE A 49 4.55 6.14 -13.61
CA ILE A 49 5.74 5.32 -13.78
C ILE A 49 5.29 3.85 -13.75
N GLU A 50 5.47 3.18 -14.88
CA GLU A 50 5.18 1.75 -15.02
C GLU A 50 6.41 0.94 -14.61
N ASP A 51 6.61 0.77 -13.30
CA ASP A 51 7.67 -0.06 -12.74
C ASP A 51 7.28 -0.56 -11.33
N PHE A 52 7.92 -1.63 -10.87
CA PHE A 52 7.84 -2.05 -9.47
C PHE A 52 8.94 -1.41 -8.64
N VAL A 53 8.65 -1.11 -7.38
CA VAL A 53 9.67 -0.63 -6.45
C VAL A 53 10.55 -1.78 -6.00
N THR A 54 11.84 -1.67 -6.27
CA THR A 54 12.90 -2.59 -5.82
C THR A 54 13.96 -1.84 -5.01
N PRO A 55 14.80 -2.54 -4.23
CA PRO A 55 15.94 -1.91 -3.55
C PRO A 55 16.88 -1.14 -4.49
N GLU A 56 17.01 -1.58 -5.74
CA GLU A 56 17.96 -1.03 -6.71
C GLU A 56 17.41 0.22 -7.42
N ASN A 57 16.09 0.34 -7.61
CA ASN A 57 15.49 1.43 -8.37
C ASN A 57 14.76 2.48 -7.50
N VAL A 58 14.49 2.21 -6.22
CA VAL A 58 13.64 3.07 -5.37
C VAL A 58 14.12 4.53 -5.31
N GLU A 59 15.45 4.75 -5.32
CA GLU A 59 16.05 6.08 -5.29
C GLU A 59 15.79 6.87 -6.57
N ALA A 60 15.79 6.19 -7.72
CA ALA A 60 15.52 6.78 -9.03
C ALA A 60 14.00 6.96 -9.28
N LEU A 61 13.18 6.03 -8.79
CA LEU A 61 11.73 6.06 -8.97
C LEU A 61 11.05 7.13 -8.12
N LEU A 62 11.52 7.34 -6.88
CA LEU A 62 10.87 8.27 -5.96
C LEU A 62 11.35 9.71 -6.21
N PRO A 63 10.45 10.64 -6.60
CA PRO A 63 10.82 12.04 -6.84
C PRO A 63 11.53 12.67 -5.63
N GLN A 64 12.57 13.45 -5.89
CA GLN A 64 13.37 14.08 -4.82
C GLN A 64 12.58 15.15 -4.06
N ASP A 65 11.58 15.75 -4.72
CA ASP A 65 10.66 16.75 -4.17
C ASP A 65 9.38 16.15 -3.59
N ALA A 66 9.28 14.82 -3.47
CA ALA A 66 8.15 14.17 -2.83
C ALA A 66 8.04 14.58 -1.36
N GLN A 67 6.98 15.32 -1.02
CA GLN A 67 6.73 15.80 0.35
C GLN A 67 6.13 14.72 1.25
N VAL A 68 5.36 13.80 0.65
CA VAL A 68 4.73 12.67 1.33
C VAL A 68 4.62 11.49 0.38
N VAL A 69 4.81 10.29 0.93
CA VAL A 69 4.70 9.01 0.21
C VAL A 69 3.62 8.17 0.87
N ILE A 70 2.75 7.57 0.05
CA ILE A 70 1.80 6.55 0.49
C ILE A 70 2.24 5.22 -0.10
N ASP A 71 2.69 4.31 0.75
CA ASP A 71 3.02 2.94 0.39
C ASP A 71 1.77 2.05 0.48
N ALA A 72 1.25 1.68 -0.70
CA ALA A 72 0.17 0.73 -0.87
C ALA A 72 0.62 -0.58 -1.54
N CYS A 73 1.93 -0.88 -1.57
CA CYS A 73 2.45 -2.14 -2.11
C CYS A 73 1.99 -3.33 -1.26
N ASP A 74 1.95 -4.52 -1.83
CA ASP A 74 1.61 -5.77 -1.12
C ASP A 74 2.85 -6.59 -0.74
N GLN A 75 4.00 -6.32 -1.35
CA GLN A 75 5.27 -7.00 -1.09
C GLN A 75 6.09 -6.30 -0.01
N TRP A 76 6.47 -7.04 1.04
CA TRP A 76 7.28 -6.52 2.16
C TRP A 76 8.63 -5.93 1.73
N ALA A 77 9.24 -6.43 0.65
CA ALA A 77 10.55 -5.97 0.18
C ALA A 77 10.46 -4.54 -0.39
N ALA A 78 9.46 -4.27 -1.23
CA ALA A 78 9.18 -2.93 -1.74
C ALA A 78 8.91 -1.95 -0.59
N LYS A 79 8.10 -2.36 0.40
CA LYS A 79 7.84 -1.55 1.60
C LYS A 79 9.12 -1.21 2.36
N LEU A 80 10.02 -2.18 2.55
CA LEU A 80 11.29 -1.96 3.24
C LEU A 80 12.18 -0.96 2.50
N SER A 81 12.25 -1.05 1.16
CA SER A 81 12.98 -0.10 0.32
C SER A 81 12.45 1.33 0.48
N LEU A 82 11.11 1.50 0.44
CA LEU A 82 10.46 2.79 0.66
C LEU A 82 10.72 3.34 2.07
N VAL A 83 10.60 2.50 3.10
CA VAL A 83 10.86 2.92 4.49
C VAL A 83 12.29 3.39 4.67
N THR A 84 13.26 2.63 4.17
CA THR A 84 14.68 2.94 4.31
C THR A 84 15.03 4.25 3.59
N LEU A 85 14.55 4.42 2.36
CA LEU A 85 14.78 5.64 1.59
C LEU A 85 14.11 6.86 2.23
N CYS A 86 12.83 6.76 2.59
CA CYS A 86 12.09 7.89 3.17
C CYS A 86 12.69 8.30 4.52
N LYS A 87 13.17 7.35 5.34
CA LYS A 87 13.90 7.66 6.58
C LYS A 87 15.20 8.41 6.31
N ALA A 88 15.97 8.00 5.31
CA ALA A 88 17.21 8.67 4.93
C ALA A 88 16.97 10.08 4.38
N ARG A 89 15.87 10.28 3.63
CA ARG A 89 15.47 11.58 3.05
C ARG A 89 14.67 12.48 4.01
N HIS A 90 14.31 11.99 5.20
CA HIS A 90 13.34 12.63 6.08
C HIS A 90 11.99 12.95 5.40
N THR A 91 11.59 12.13 4.41
CA THR A 91 10.31 12.23 3.72
C THR A 91 9.21 11.55 4.54
N ALA A 92 8.06 12.21 4.67
CA ALA A 92 6.91 11.61 5.36
C ALA A 92 6.43 10.36 4.61
N LEU A 93 6.27 9.25 5.31
CA LEU A 93 5.81 7.98 4.74
C LEU A 93 4.65 7.40 5.55
N ILE A 94 3.55 7.09 4.85
CA ILE A 94 2.42 6.34 5.38
C ILE A 94 2.42 4.99 4.69
N THR A 95 2.51 3.89 5.44
CA THR A 95 2.40 2.54 4.90
C THR A 95 1.04 1.93 5.20
N VAL A 96 0.53 1.16 4.26
CA VAL A 96 -0.75 0.47 4.35
C VAL A 96 -0.51 -1.02 4.51
N GLY A 97 -1.23 -1.66 5.43
CA GLY A 97 -1.18 -3.08 5.69
C GLY A 97 -2.05 -3.92 4.75
N ALA A 98 -2.15 -5.22 5.04
CA ALA A 98 -2.97 -6.15 4.27
C ALA A 98 -4.46 -5.95 4.57
N ALA A 99 -5.21 -5.61 3.52
CA ALA A 99 -6.67 -5.44 3.56
C ALA A 99 -7.46 -6.68 3.10
N GLY A 100 -6.80 -7.70 2.55
CA GLY A 100 -7.42 -8.97 2.14
C GLY A 100 -7.93 -9.79 3.33
N GLY A 101 -8.99 -10.57 3.13
CA GLY A 101 -9.59 -11.44 4.15
C GLY A 101 -10.30 -10.72 5.29
N LYS A 102 -10.67 -9.44 5.08
CA LYS A 102 -11.29 -8.54 6.06
C LYS A 102 -12.60 -7.97 5.53
N MET A 103 -13.57 -7.76 6.43
CA MET A 103 -14.93 -7.33 6.11
C MET A 103 -15.41 -6.13 6.96
N GLN A 104 -14.68 -5.75 8.00
CA GLN A 104 -15.11 -4.74 8.98
C GLN A 104 -14.32 -3.43 8.83
N PRO A 105 -14.78 -2.48 8.00
CA PRO A 105 -14.08 -1.20 7.79
C PRO A 105 -13.96 -0.36 9.07
N GLN A 106 -14.89 -0.51 10.02
CA GLN A 106 -14.87 0.18 11.32
C GLN A 106 -13.70 -0.26 12.23
N LEU A 107 -12.99 -1.35 11.89
CA LEU A 107 -11.81 -1.84 12.62
C LEU A 107 -10.48 -1.33 12.03
N VAL A 108 -10.52 -0.49 11.00
CA VAL A 108 -9.33 0.20 10.48
C VAL A 108 -8.80 1.18 11.53
N ARG A 109 -7.48 1.18 11.72
CA ARG A 109 -6.75 1.97 12.71
C ARG A 109 -5.47 2.53 12.11
N VAL A 110 -4.95 3.57 12.76
CA VAL A 110 -3.64 4.17 12.47
C VAL A 110 -2.79 4.03 13.73
N ALA A 111 -1.58 3.52 13.61
CA ALA A 111 -0.61 3.43 14.70
C ALA A 111 0.82 3.41 14.16
N ASP A 112 1.83 3.47 15.04
CA ASP A 112 3.21 3.19 14.65
C ASP A 112 3.39 1.71 14.28
N LEU A 113 4.31 1.42 13.36
CA LEU A 113 4.66 0.05 12.98
C LEU A 113 4.99 -0.84 14.19
N SER A 114 5.58 -0.29 15.26
CA SER A 114 5.88 -1.02 16.49
C SER A 114 4.63 -1.56 17.20
N GLU A 115 3.48 -0.91 17.05
CA GLU A 115 2.22 -1.23 17.73
C GLU A 115 1.25 -2.05 16.85
N VAL A 116 1.55 -2.20 15.56
CA VAL A 116 0.69 -2.92 14.63
C VAL A 116 0.53 -4.39 15.02
N THR A 117 -0.73 -4.85 15.04
CA THR A 117 -1.15 -6.24 15.30
C THR A 117 -2.05 -6.74 14.18
N HIS A 118 -2.32 -8.06 14.15
CA HIS A 118 -3.28 -8.69 13.21
C HIS A 118 -2.94 -8.50 11.71
N ASP A 119 -1.68 -8.24 11.40
CA ASP A 119 -1.20 -8.02 10.04
C ASP A 119 0.15 -8.71 9.82
N PRO A 120 0.18 -9.90 9.17
CA PRO A 120 1.43 -10.63 8.93
C PRO A 120 2.42 -9.89 8.03
N LEU A 121 1.92 -9.10 7.06
CA LEU A 121 2.75 -8.30 6.15
C LEU A 121 3.51 -7.24 6.95
N LEU A 122 2.79 -6.48 7.77
CA LEU A 122 3.40 -5.44 8.62
C LEU A 122 4.22 -6.04 9.77
N ALA A 123 3.86 -7.22 10.29
CA ALA A 123 4.68 -7.92 11.28
C ALA A 123 6.06 -8.31 10.69
N LYS A 124 6.08 -8.79 9.45
CA LYS A 124 7.34 -9.07 8.73
C LYS A 124 8.11 -7.77 8.48
N LEU A 125 7.45 -6.74 7.94
CA LEU A 125 8.07 -5.43 7.71
C LEU A 125 8.71 -4.87 8.98
N ARG A 126 8.01 -4.93 10.12
CA ARG A 126 8.53 -4.49 11.42
C ARG A 126 9.85 -5.14 11.77
N ARG A 127 9.97 -6.45 11.58
CA ARG A 127 11.21 -7.19 11.86
C ARG A 127 12.34 -6.70 10.97
N GLU A 128 12.09 -6.59 9.66
CA GLU A 128 13.11 -6.20 8.69
C GLU A 128 13.55 -4.73 8.86
N VAL A 129 12.63 -3.81 9.15
CA VAL A 129 12.94 -2.41 9.43
C VAL A 129 13.82 -2.26 10.66
N ARG A 130 13.53 -3.00 11.75
CA ARG A 130 14.38 -2.99 12.95
C ARG A 130 15.79 -3.47 12.66
N LEU A 131 15.94 -4.52 11.85
CA LEU A 131 17.23 -5.03 11.42
C LEU A 131 17.99 -4.00 10.58
N ALA A 132 17.36 -3.47 9.53
CA ALA A 132 17.98 -2.54 8.60
C ALA A 132 18.41 -1.23 9.27
N LEU A 133 17.61 -0.72 10.20
CA LEU A 133 17.85 0.55 10.89
C LEU A 133 18.53 0.39 12.26
N HIS A 134 18.93 -0.83 12.64
CA HIS A 134 19.55 -1.14 13.94
C HIS A 134 18.75 -0.63 15.15
N LEU A 135 17.41 -0.70 15.09
CA LEU A 135 16.52 -0.20 16.13
C LEU A 135 16.26 -1.29 17.20
N PRO A 136 16.55 -1.05 18.49
CA PRO A 136 16.31 -2.03 19.53
C PRO A 136 14.81 -2.17 19.82
N HIS A 137 14.40 -3.30 20.39
CA HIS A 137 13.05 -3.48 20.91
C HIS A 137 12.99 -2.97 22.36
N PRO A 138 11.93 -2.25 22.81
CA PRO A 138 10.64 -2.00 22.15
C PRO A 138 10.51 -0.65 21.43
N ASP A 139 11.60 -0.01 21.01
CA ASP A 139 11.58 1.38 20.55
C ASP A 139 10.57 1.66 19.43
N HIS A 140 10.02 2.86 19.47
CA HIS A 140 9.12 3.41 18.46
C HIS A 140 9.83 3.49 17.11
N ILE A 141 9.21 2.97 16.05
CA ILE A 141 9.85 2.94 14.72
C ILE A 141 9.71 4.29 14.02
N GLY A 142 8.66 5.05 14.34
CA GLY A 142 8.34 6.31 13.69
C GLY A 142 7.90 6.11 12.25
N LEU A 143 7.09 5.08 11.99
CA LEU A 143 6.46 4.81 10.72
C LEU A 143 4.95 4.68 10.93
N THR A 144 4.19 5.62 10.36
CA THR A 144 2.72 5.59 10.42
C THR A 144 2.17 4.47 9.56
N CYS A 145 1.39 3.58 10.16
CA CYS A 145 0.77 2.43 9.51
C CYS A 145 -0.75 2.49 9.59
N VAL A 146 -1.41 2.31 8.43
CA VAL A 146 -2.85 2.03 8.36
C VAL A 146 -3.04 0.52 8.32
N PHE A 147 -3.75 -0.02 9.29
CA PHE A 147 -4.01 -1.46 9.41
C PHE A 147 -5.41 -1.72 9.96
N SER A 148 -5.79 -2.99 10.12
CA SER A 148 -7.05 -3.34 10.77
C SER A 148 -6.81 -4.38 11.86
N GLN A 149 -7.49 -4.21 12.98
CA GLN A 149 -7.49 -5.14 14.11
C GLN A 149 -8.46 -6.32 13.91
N GLU A 150 -9.04 -6.46 12.71
CA GLU A 150 -9.81 -7.64 12.35
C GLU A 150 -8.89 -8.85 12.15
N LYS A 151 -9.24 -9.98 12.76
CA LYS A 151 -8.60 -11.27 12.46
C LYS A 151 -8.91 -11.66 11.01
N VAL A 152 -7.88 -12.01 10.26
CA VAL A 152 -8.02 -12.50 8.88
C VAL A 152 -8.90 -13.76 8.90
N ARG A 153 -9.94 -13.78 8.08
CA ARG A 153 -10.74 -14.99 7.84
C ARG A 153 -10.04 -15.79 6.74
N ALA A 154 -9.57 -17.00 7.05
CA ALA A 154 -9.23 -17.97 6.02
C ALA A 154 -10.52 -18.38 5.31
N ASP A 155 -10.50 -18.34 3.98
CA ASP A 155 -11.66 -18.72 3.19
C ASP A 155 -11.86 -20.24 3.33
N GLN A 156 -13.07 -20.67 3.68
CA GLN A 156 -13.42 -22.11 3.78
C GLN A 156 -13.67 -22.73 2.39
N SER A 157 -13.39 -21.99 1.31
CA SER A 157 -13.65 -22.37 -0.09
C SER A 157 -12.47 -23.08 -0.76
N CYS A 158 -11.28 -23.15 -0.14
CA CYS A 158 -10.12 -23.87 -0.66
C CYS A 158 -10.09 -25.34 -0.23
N GLU A 159 -11.08 -26.12 -0.65
CA GLU A 159 -10.94 -27.58 -0.81
C GLU A 159 -10.94 -27.94 -2.31
N VAL A 160 -9.97 -27.43 -3.09
CA VAL A 160 -9.69 -28.02 -4.41
C VAL A 160 -8.20 -27.86 -4.75
N GLY A 161 -7.47 -28.99 -4.75
CA GLY A 161 -6.35 -29.28 -5.64
C GLY A 161 -5.00 -28.64 -5.34
N GLU A 162 -4.06 -29.44 -4.83
CA GLU A 162 -2.62 -29.15 -4.88
C GLU A 162 -2.16 -28.90 -6.33
N SER A 163 -1.85 -27.66 -6.70
CA SER A 163 -0.84 -27.38 -7.73
C SER A 163 -0.48 -25.89 -7.82
N GLN A 164 0.82 -25.64 -7.76
CA GLN A 164 1.58 -24.44 -8.18
C GLN A 164 1.65 -23.25 -7.20
N GLN A 165 2.78 -23.19 -6.49
CA GLN A 165 3.31 -22.04 -5.79
C GLN A 165 3.77 -20.97 -6.80
N SER A 166 2.96 -19.92 -7.00
CA SER A 166 3.42 -18.64 -7.53
C SER A 166 3.56 -17.64 -6.38
N HIS A 167 4.71 -16.95 -6.34
CA HIS A 167 5.16 -16.08 -5.24
C HIS A 167 4.48 -14.70 -5.20
N ASP A 168 3.21 -14.63 -5.58
CA ASP A 168 2.51 -13.36 -5.77
C ASP A 168 1.43 -13.19 -4.68
N LEU A 169 1.48 -12.08 -3.94
CA LEU A 169 0.52 -11.76 -2.87
C LEU A 169 -0.86 -11.35 -3.42
N SER A 170 -1.03 -11.43 -4.72
CA SER A 170 -2.28 -11.33 -5.48
C SER A 170 -3.23 -12.49 -5.11
N CYS A 171 -3.79 -12.42 -3.91
CA CYS A 171 -4.84 -13.29 -3.39
C CYS A 171 -4.40 -14.75 -3.14
N HIS A 172 -3.70 -14.99 -2.04
CA HIS A 172 -3.60 -16.32 -1.41
C HIS A 172 -4.97 -16.82 -0.92
N GLY A 173 -5.95 -17.02 -1.80
CA GLY A 173 -7.29 -17.51 -1.45
C GLY A 173 -8.13 -16.59 -0.56
N TYR A 174 -7.60 -15.47 -0.08
CA TYR A 174 -8.35 -14.51 0.72
C TYR A 174 -9.18 -13.59 -0.19
N GLY A 175 -10.51 -13.67 -0.08
CA GLY A 175 -11.42 -12.71 -0.68
C GLY A 175 -11.11 -11.27 -0.24
N SER A 176 -11.64 -10.29 -0.98
CA SER A 176 -11.46 -8.87 -0.67
C SER A 176 -12.76 -8.11 -0.89
N PHE A 177 -12.98 -7.09 -0.06
CA PHE A 177 -14.17 -6.26 -0.06
C PHE A 177 -13.81 -4.79 -0.19
N VAL A 178 -14.34 -4.12 -1.22
CA VAL A 178 -14.10 -2.70 -1.50
C VAL A 178 -14.34 -1.79 -0.29
N GLY A 179 -15.32 -2.11 0.57
CA GLY A 179 -15.59 -1.31 1.77
C GLY A 179 -14.37 -1.25 2.70
N VAL A 180 -13.59 -2.33 2.80
CA VAL A 180 -12.37 -2.36 3.61
C VAL A 180 -11.18 -1.78 2.84
N THR A 181 -10.93 -2.21 1.61
CA THR A 181 -9.74 -1.74 0.85
C THR A 181 -9.79 -0.25 0.58
N ALA A 182 -10.96 0.31 0.25
CA ALA A 182 -11.14 1.74 0.07
C ALA A 182 -10.96 2.49 1.40
N THR A 183 -11.44 1.96 2.52
CA THR A 183 -11.25 2.59 3.85
C THR A 183 -9.77 2.68 4.22
N PHE A 184 -8.95 1.66 3.93
CA PHE A 184 -7.50 1.75 4.12
C PHE A 184 -6.90 2.92 3.33
N GLY A 185 -7.25 3.06 2.03
CA GLY A 185 -6.78 4.15 1.19
C GLY A 185 -7.24 5.54 1.67
N LEU A 186 -8.52 5.67 2.06
CA LEU A 186 -9.08 6.93 2.57
C LEU A 186 -8.42 7.36 3.89
N VAL A 187 -8.18 6.43 4.81
CA VAL A 187 -7.47 6.70 6.06
C VAL A 187 -6.02 7.09 5.80
N ALA A 188 -5.33 6.42 4.86
CA ALA A 188 -3.96 6.76 4.47
C ALA A 188 -3.87 8.17 3.86
N ALA A 189 -4.80 8.53 2.98
CA ALA A 189 -4.89 9.87 2.41
C ALA A 189 -5.11 10.94 3.49
N SER A 190 -5.97 10.67 4.48
CA SER A 190 -6.17 11.57 5.63
C SER A 190 -4.89 11.76 6.44
N CYS A 191 -4.14 10.68 6.70
CA CYS A 191 -2.83 10.77 7.39
C CYS A 191 -1.81 11.58 6.59
N ALA A 192 -1.75 11.39 5.26
CA ALA A 192 -0.85 12.14 4.38
C ALA A 192 -1.17 13.64 4.39
N ILE A 193 -2.45 14.02 4.29
CA ILE A 193 -2.89 15.41 4.37
C ILE A 193 -2.52 16.03 5.72
N GLN A 194 -2.76 15.32 6.83
CA GLN A 194 -2.38 15.80 8.17
C GLN A 194 -0.87 15.98 8.32
N SER A 195 -0.06 15.09 7.72
CA SER A 195 1.39 15.22 7.73
C SER A 195 1.83 16.49 7.01
N LEU A 196 1.29 16.76 5.82
CA LEU A 196 1.59 17.96 5.04
C LEU A 196 1.17 19.25 5.76
N LEU A 197 0.02 19.26 6.44
CA LEU A 197 -0.46 20.43 7.19
C LEU A 197 0.38 20.73 8.44
N HIS A 198 1.05 19.73 9.02
CA HIS A 198 1.92 19.90 10.19
C HIS A 198 3.39 20.16 9.84
N GLN A 199 3.81 19.93 8.60
CA GLN A 199 5.10 20.39 8.10
C GLN A 199 5.08 21.93 8.08
N LYS A 200 5.70 22.57 9.08
CA LYS A 200 5.90 24.02 9.07
C LYS A 200 6.71 24.39 7.81
N PRO A 201 6.37 25.50 7.13
CA PRO A 201 7.08 25.96 5.94
C PRO A 201 8.55 26.28 6.24
#